data_AF-A0A3Q7EXX8-F1
#
_entry.id   AF-A0A3Q7EXX8-F1
#
_cell.length_a   1.000
_cell.length_b   1.000
_cell.length_c   1.000
_cell.angle_alpha   90.00
_cell.angle_beta   90.00
_cell.angle_gamma   90.00
#
_symmetry.space_group_name_H-M   'P 1'
#
loop_
_entity.id
_entity.type
_entity.pdbx_description
1 polymer ?
#
loop_
_entity_poly.entity_id
_entity_poly.type
_entity_poly.pdbx_seq_one_letter_code
_entity_poly.pdbx_strand_id
1 'polypeptide(L)'
;MLSYGYVNCGVTLAIKDKIPTSPSKGRVIVIGAGLAGLAAARQLMLFGFEVIVLEGRKRVGGRVYTKKMEGGNKIAASDLGESVLTGTLGNPLGVLARQLSYTLHTVRDQCPLYHADGTPVDEYLDKKSGEALETLREDSSVSMNDEEMNLFNWHLANLEYANASLLSKLSLAFWDQDDSYDMGGDHHFLPGGNGRLIHALAENVPISFEKTVHTIRYSRDRVKVITAGQVFEGDMVLCTAPLGVLKRGSIRFFPEFPQRKLDTIRRLGFGLLNKVALLFP
;
A
#
# COMPACT_ATOMS: atom_id res chain seq x y z
N MET A 1 1.17 -19.57 16.64
CA MET A 1 0.12 -18.75 15.99
C MET A 1 0.17 -17.29 16.43
N LEU A 2 0.11 -16.98 17.73
CA LEU A 2 0.14 -15.60 18.24
C LEU A 2 1.41 -14.81 17.85
N SER A 3 2.59 -15.39 18.08
CA SER A 3 3.89 -14.76 17.80
C SER A 3 4.10 -14.36 16.33
N TYR A 4 3.35 -14.99 15.42
CA TYR A 4 3.41 -14.74 13.97
C TYR A 4 2.26 -13.86 13.47
N GLY A 5 1.38 -13.40 14.36
CA GLY A 5 0.27 -12.52 13.99
C GLY A 5 -0.89 -13.20 13.26
N TYR A 6 -0.97 -14.54 13.24
CA TYR A 6 -2.11 -15.25 12.62
C TYR A 6 -3.40 -15.13 13.45
N VAL A 7 -3.28 -14.88 14.75
CA VAL A 7 -4.40 -14.71 15.68
C VAL A 7 -4.08 -13.56 16.64
N ASN A 8 -5.12 -12.95 17.23
CA ASN A 8 -5.02 -11.75 18.07
C ASN A 8 -4.27 -10.58 17.38
N CYS A 9 -4.51 -10.41 16.08
CA CYS A 9 -4.07 -9.26 15.30
C CYS A 9 -5.25 -8.33 14.98
N GLY A 10 -4.96 -7.03 14.78
CA GLY A 10 -5.96 -6.02 14.46
C GLY A 10 -6.37 -5.14 15.65
N VAL A 11 -7.67 -4.86 15.77
CA VAL A 11 -8.19 -3.69 16.53
C VAL A 11 -9.40 -3.97 17.43
N THR A 12 -9.82 -5.23 17.61
CA THR A 12 -10.94 -5.53 18.53
C THR A 12 -10.60 -5.13 19.97
N LEU A 13 -11.62 -4.84 20.78
CA LEU A 13 -11.46 -4.54 22.21
C LEU A 13 -10.72 -5.67 22.94
N ALA A 14 -11.10 -6.92 22.73
CA ALA A 14 -10.44 -8.08 23.34
C ALA A 14 -8.95 -8.22 22.99
N ILE A 15 -8.47 -7.62 21.89
CA ILE A 15 -7.04 -7.55 21.56
C ILE A 15 -6.40 -6.35 22.24
N LYS A 16 -7.08 -5.19 22.24
CA LYS A 16 -6.61 -3.97 22.91
C LYS A 16 -6.39 -4.21 24.40
N ASP A 17 -7.31 -4.90 25.06
CA ASP A 17 -7.26 -5.18 26.51
C ASP A 17 -6.12 -6.14 26.90
N LYS A 18 -5.56 -6.87 25.93
CA LYS A 18 -4.38 -7.73 26.14
C LYS A 18 -3.06 -6.98 26.07
N ILE A 19 -3.06 -5.73 25.59
CA ILE A 19 -1.84 -4.92 25.55
C ILE A 19 -1.48 -4.54 27.01
N PRO A 20 -0.28 -4.88 27.50
CA PRO A 20 0.13 -4.52 28.85
C PRO A 20 0.09 -3.01 29.07
N THR A 21 -0.38 -2.59 30.25
CA THR A 21 -0.42 -1.16 30.64
C THR A 21 0.96 -0.56 30.87
N SER A 22 1.97 -1.39 31.08
CA SER A 22 3.38 -0.99 31.20
C SER A 22 4.26 -1.95 30.41
N PRO A 23 5.28 -1.43 29.68
CA PRO A 23 6.20 -2.27 28.93
C PRO A 23 7.05 -3.11 29.90
N SER A 24 7.31 -4.35 29.51
CA SER A 24 8.13 -5.32 30.26
C SER A 24 9.39 -5.75 29.49
N LYS A 25 9.55 -5.29 28.25
CA LYS A 25 10.69 -5.56 27.38
C LYS A 25 11.35 -4.26 26.92
N GLY A 26 12.45 -4.42 26.19
CA GLY A 26 13.22 -3.32 25.61
C GLY A 26 12.41 -2.42 24.66
N ARG A 27 13.07 -1.36 24.21
CA ARG A 27 12.48 -0.32 23.39
C ARG A 27 12.69 -0.55 21.90
N VAL A 28 11.61 -0.47 21.14
CA VAL A 28 11.61 -0.55 19.67
C VAL A 28 11.18 0.78 19.06
N ILE A 29 12.03 1.34 18.20
CA ILE A 29 11.71 2.53 17.40
C ILE A 29 11.21 2.07 16.03
N VAL A 30 9.96 2.40 15.69
CA VAL A 30 9.38 2.11 14.37
C VAL A 30 9.44 3.36 13.50
N ILE A 31 9.99 3.24 12.29
CA ILE A 31 10.11 4.34 11.33
C ILE A 31 8.94 4.27 10.34
N GLY A 32 8.01 5.21 10.44
CA GLY A 32 6.82 5.35 9.60
C GLY A 32 5.55 4.80 10.26
N ALA A 33 4.51 5.63 10.28
CA ALA A 33 3.15 5.27 10.73
C ALA A 33 2.23 4.92 9.54
N GLY A 34 2.76 4.20 8.56
CA GLY A 34 1.97 3.54 7.51
C GLY A 34 1.37 2.22 8.01
N LEU A 35 0.61 1.53 7.16
CA LEU A 35 -0.03 0.24 7.50
C LEU A 35 0.94 -0.76 8.14
N ALA A 36 2.11 -0.98 7.52
CA ALA A 36 3.13 -1.91 8.01
C ALA A 36 3.69 -1.51 9.39
N GLY A 37 4.04 -0.24 9.57
CA GLY A 37 4.57 0.26 10.84
C GLY A 37 3.54 0.21 11.97
N LEU A 38 2.29 0.57 11.68
CA LEU A 38 1.20 0.48 12.66
C LEU A 38 0.88 -0.97 13.05
N ALA A 39 0.77 -1.87 12.09
CA ALA A 39 0.53 -3.29 12.36
C ALA A 39 1.64 -3.89 13.24
N ALA A 40 2.90 -3.60 12.92
CA ALA A 40 4.04 -4.06 13.71
C ALA A 40 4.06 -3.42 15.11
N ALA A 41 3.83 -2.11 15.23
CA ALA A 41 3.79 -1.40 16.50
C ALA A 41 2.77 -2.03 17.47
N ARG A 42 1.55 -2.30 16.99
CA ARG A 42 0.51 -2.95 17.81
C ARG A 42 0.93 -4.33 18.32
N GLN A 43 1.54 -5.14 17.47
CA GLN A 43 2.01 -6.47 17.86
C GLN A 43 3.18 -6.41 18.85
N LEU A 44 4.12 -5.49 18.65
CA LEU A 44 5.22 -5.27 19.57
C LEU A 44 4.73 -4.80 20.95
N MET A 45 3.76 -3.88 20.98
CA MET A 45 3.10 -3.46 22.22
C MET A 45 2.39 -4.63 22.91
N LEU A 46 1.64 -5.44 22.16
CA LEU A 46 1.01 -6.66 22.67
C LEU A 46 2.03 -7.63 23.28
N PHE A 47 3.25 -7.69 22.74
CA PHE A 47 4.33 -8.52 23.26
C PHE A 47 5.12 -7.88 24.41
N GLY A 48 4.71 -6.69 24.87
CA GLY A 48 5.26 -5.99 26.03
C GLY A 48 6.49 -5.13 25.74
N PHE A 49 6.83 -4.86 24.47
CA PHE A 49 7.90 -3.92 24.13
C PHE A 49 7.46 -2.47 24.36
N GLU A 50 8.39 -1.62 24.80
CA GLU A 50 8.19 -0.18 24.74
C GLU A 50 8.31 0.27 23.28
N VAL A 51 7.26 0.84 22.70
CA VAL A 51 7.25 1.22 21.29
C VAL A 51 7.17 2.73 21.15
N ILE A 52 7.88 3.29 20.18
CA ILE A 52 7.65 4.63 19.67
C ILE A 52 7.66 4.60 18.15
N VAL A 53 6.67 5.23 17.52
CA VAL A 53 6.58 5.35 16.07
C VAL A 53 6.95 6.76 15.66
N LEU A 54 7.92 6.92 14.76
CA LEU A 54 8.33 8.21 14.20
C LEU A 54 7.75 8.37 12.80
N GLU A 55 6.86 9.33 12.60
CA GLU A 55 6.22 9.62 11.31
C GLU A 55 6.69 10.96 10.77
N GLY A 56 7.17 10.98 9.52
CA GLY A 56 7.68 12.20 8.89
C GLY A 56 6.58 13.20 8.53
N ARG A 57 5.35 12.73 8.31
CA ARG A 57 4.19 13.59 8.01
C ARG A 57 3.45 14.03 9.28
N LYS A 58 2.51 14.96 9.09
CA LYS A 58 1.49 15.33 10.09
C LYS A 58 0.29 14.38 10.18
N ARG A 59 0.37 13.19 9.55
CA ARG A 59 -0.72 12.21 9.47
C ARG A 59 -0.19 10.79 9.42
N VAL A 60 -1.00 9.85 9.86
CA VAL A 60 -0.81 8.41 9.67
C VAL A 60 -1.16 7.96 8.24
N GLY A 61 -0.90 6.69 7.94
CA GLY A 61 -1.36 5.97 6.74
C GLY A 61 -0.34 5.90 5.62
N GLY A 62 0.60 6.85 5.55
CA GLY A 62 1.60 6.87 4.50
C GLY A 62 0.95 6.91 3.11
N ARG A 63 1.06 5.80 2.37
CA ARG A 63 0.48 5.60 1.03
C ARG A 63 -1.02 5.26 1.03
N VAL A 64 -1.60 4.91 2.18
CA VAL A 64 -3.06 4.93 2.34
C VAL A 64 -3.45 6.35 2.70
N TYR A 65 -4.18 7.03 1.80
CA TYR A 65 -4.53 8.44 1.98
C TYR A 65 -5.91 8.75 1.44
N THR A 66 -6.85 8.95 2.37
CA THR A 66 -8.18 9.45 2.08
C THR A 66 -8.20 10.96 2.21
N LYS A 67 -8.63 11.63 1.14
CA LYS A 67 -8.93 13.07 1.12
C LYS A 67 -10.42 13.25 1.35
N LYS A 68 -10.78 13.96 2.44
CA LYS A 68 -12.13 14.52 2.60
C LYS A 68 -12.28 15.71 1.65
N MET A 69 -13.41 15.75 0.96
CA MET A 69 -13.76 16.77 -0.04
C MET A 69 -15.10 17.38 0.34
N GLU A 70 -15.19 18.71 0.26
CA GLU A 70 -16.38 19.47 0.59
C GLU A 70 -16.57 20.54 -0.47
N GLY A 71 -17.81 20.73 -0.93
CA GLY A 71 -18.15 21.71 -1.96
C GLY A 71 -19.61 21.56 -2.41
N GLY A 72 -20.29 22.67 -2.71
CA GLY A 72 -21.67 22.65 -3.22
C GLY A 72 -22.68 21.93 -2.30
N ASN A 73 -22.56 22.07 -0.98
CA ASN A 73 -23.35 21.33 0.03
C ASN A 73 -23.18 19.80 -0.02
N LYS A 74 -22.13 19.30 -0.66
CA LYS A 74 -21.75 17.88 -0.66
C LYS A 74 -20.50 17.66 0.20
N ILE A 75 -20.46 16.49 0.82
CA ILE A 75 -19.30 15.97 1.53
C ILE A 75 -18.99 14.61 0.93
N ALA A 76 -17.74 14.39 0.55
CA ALA A 76 -17.26 13.14 -0.02
C ALA A 76 -15.89 12.76 0.55
N ALA A 77 -15.47 11.53 0.29
CA ALA A 77 -14.15 11.03 0.58
C ALA A 77 -13.60 10.33 -0.66
N SER A 78 -12.35 10.64 -1.01
CA SER A 78 -11.65 10.01 -2.13
C SER A 78 -10.31 9.48 -1.67
N ASP A 79 -10.04 8.20 -1.94
CA ASP A 79 -8.73 7.61 -1.71
C ASP A 79 -7.75 7.96 -2.84
N LEU A 80 -6.85 8.89 -2.54
CA LEU A 80 -5.75 9.30 -3.41
C LEU A 80 -4.57 8.32 -3.35
N GLY A 81 -4.59 7.41 -2.38
CA GLY A 81 -3.63 6.32 -2.20
C GLY A 81 -4.19 4.97 -2.61
N GLU A 82 -3.90 3.94 -1.82
CA GLU A 82 -4.58 2.64 -1.89
C GLU A 82 -6.10 2.82 -1.66
N SER A 83 -6.92 2.14 -2.46
CA SER A 83 -8.39 2.29 -2.47
C SER A 83 -9.18 0.99 -2.65
N VAL A 84 -8.54 -0.13 -2.96
CA VAL A 84 -9.20 -1.38 -3.33
C VAL A 84 -8.69 -2.50 -2.44
N LEU A 85 -9.59 -3.15 -1.71
CA LEU A 85 -9.29 -4.38 -1.00
C LEU A 85 -9.42 -5.54 -1.99
N THR A 86 -8.30 -6.19 -2.31
CA THR A 86 -8.26 -7.28 -3.30
C THR A 86 -8.55 -8.63 -2.67
N GLY A 87 -9.72 -9.20 -2.98
CA GLY A 87 -10.23 -10.41 -2.35
C GLY A 87 -10.47 -10.22 -0.84
N THR A 88 -11.49 -10.87 -0.30
CA THR A 88 -11.75 -10.85 1.16
C THR A 88 -11.62 -12.22 1.82
N LEU A 89 -11.31 -13.25 1.02
CA LEU A 89 -11.00 -14.60 1.47
C LEU A 89 -9.48 -14.76 1.48
N GLY A 90 -8.90 -15.00 2.66
CA GLY A 90 -7.45 -15.04 2.85
C GLY A 90 -6.80 -13.67 3.10
N ASN A 91 -7.47 -12.57 2.77
CA ASN A 91 -6.94 -11.23 2.98
C ASN A 91 -7.12 -10.75 4.44
N PRO A 92 -6.04 -10.42 5.18
CA PRO A 92 -6.13 -9.95 6.56
C PRO A 92 -6.84 -8.58 6.70
N LEU A 93 -6.91 -7.78 5.64
CA LEU A 93 -7.69 -6.53 5.64
C LEU A 93 -9.19 -6.80 5.67
N GLY A 94 -9.66 -7.91 5.10
CA GLY A 94 -11.04 -8.37 5.24
C GLY A 94 -11.39 -8.69 6.70
N VAL A 95 -10.46 -9.28 7.46
CA VAL A 95 -10.62 -9.49 8.91
C VAL A 95 -10.72 -8.15 9.63
N LEU A 96 -9.85 -7.19 9.31
CA LEU A 96 -9.87 -5.86 9.92
C LEU A 96 -11.18 -5.11 9.64
N ALA A 97 -11.69 -5.17 8.41
CA ALA A 97 -12.98 -4.58 8.04
C ALA A 97 -14.13 -5.20 8.86
N ARG A 98 -14.14 -6.53 9.05
CA ARG A 98 -15.11 -7.24 9.90
C ARG A 98 -15.00 -6.84 11.37
N GLN A 99 -13.78 -6.72 11.91
CA GLN A 99 -13.55 -6.28 13.30
C GLN A 99 -14.11 -4.87 13.56
N LEU A 100 -14.14 -4.03 12.53
CA LEU A 100 -14.64 -2.66 12.59
C LEU A 100 -16.11 -2.54 12.18
N SER A 101 -16.78 -3.66 11.87
CA SER A 101 -18.14 -3.71 11.35
C SER A 101 -18.36 -2.79 10.15
N TYR A 102 -17.37 -2.72 9.25
CA TYR A 102 -17.45 -1.91 8.05
C TYR A 102 -18.13 -2.69 6.93
N THR A 103 -19.14 -2.05 6.31
CA THR A 103 -19.74 -2.53 5.06
C THR A 103 -18.80 -2.26 3.90
N LEU A 104 -18.43 -3.31 3.18
CA LEU A 104 -17.63 -3.23 1.96
C LEU A 104 -18.55 -3.22 0.73
N HIS A 105 -18.17 -2.50 -0.31
CA HIS A 105 -18.90 -2.43 -1.58
C HIS A 105 -18.12 -3.14 -2.67
N THR A 106 -18.70 -4.20 -3.22
CA THR A 106 -18.11 -4.98 -4.32
C THR A 106 -17.86 -4.09 -5.54
N VAL A 107 -16.65 -4.20 -6.09
CA VAL A 107 -16.30 -3.63 -7.40
C VAL A 107 -17.05 -4.42 -8.46
N ARG A 108 -17.72 -3.73 -9.37
CA ARG A 108 -18.40 -4.39 -10.50
C ARG A 108 -17.46 -4.42 -11.69
N ASP A 109 -17.51 -5.49 -12.46
CA ASP A 109 -16.59 -5.71 -13.59
C ASP A 109 -17.02 -4.95 -14.86
N GLN A 110 -18.17 -4.28 -14.85
CA GLN A 110 -18.65 -3.53 -16.00
C GLN A 110 -17.84 -2.23 -16.18
N CYS A 111 -17.02 -2.18 -17.23
CA CYS A 111 -16.19 -1.03 -17.59
C CYS A 111 -16.42 -0.65 -19.07
N PRO A 112 -17.45 0.16 -19.40
CA PRO A 112 -17.67 0.57 -20.78
C PRO A 112 -16.54 1.47 -21.27
N LEU A 113 -16.05 1.19 -22.47
CA LEU A 113 -15.00 1.97 -23.12
C LEU A 113 -15.58 3.03 -24.05
N TYR A 114 -14.88 4.15 -24.15
CA TYR A 114 -15.26 5.28 -25.00
C TYR A 114 -14.06 5.74 -25.82
N HIS A 115 -14.31 6.09 -27.08
CA HIS A 115 -13.34 6.73 -27.95
C HIS A 115 -13.04 8.17 -27.49
N ALA A 116 -11.98 8.76 -28.03
CA ALA A 116 -11.56 10.12 -27.69
C ALA A 116 -12.60 11.21 -28.04
N ASP A 117 -13.51 10.92 -28.98
CA ASP A 117 -14.63 11.80 -29.34
C ASP A 117 -15.86 11.63 -28.42
N GLY A 118 -15.80 10.70 -27.45
CA GLY A 118 -16.85 10.41 -26.49
C GLY A 118 -17.89 9.39 -26.96
N THR A 119 -17.74 8.80 -28.15
CA THR A 119 -18.62 7.71 -28.61
C THR A 119 -18.28 6.39 -27.91
N PRO A 120 -19.27 5.53 -27.62
CA PRO A 120 -19.01 4.23 -26.99
C PRO A 120 -18.35 3.27 -27.98
N VAL A 121 -17.42 2.45 -27.49
CA VAL A 121 -16.83 1.33 -28.24
C VAL A 121 -17.87 0.22 -28.38
N ASP A 122 -17.94 -0.44 -29.55
CA ASP A 122 -18.80 -1.60 -29.76
C ASP A 122 -18.41 -2.76 -28.83
N GLU A 123 -19.36 -3.29 -28.05
CA GLU A 123 -19.13 -4.41 -27.13
C GLU A 123 -18.57 -5.67 -27.81
N TYR A 124 -18.89 -5.88 -29.09
CA TYR A 124 -18.35 -7.01 -29.85
C TYR A 124 -16.85 -6.84 -30.11
N LEU A 125 -16.39 -5.62 -30.39
CA LEU A 125 -14.97 -5.31 -30.59
C LEU A 125 -14.20 -5.40 -29.27
N ASP A 126 -14.75 -4.88 -28.17
CA ASP A 126 -14.17 -4.97 -26.82
C ASP A 126 -13.93 -6.43 -26.40
N LYS A 127 -14.93 -7.31 -26.59
CA LYS A 127 -14.78 -8.75 -26.32
C LYS A 127 -13.74 -9.41 -27.22
N LYS A 128 -13.69 -9.02 -28.50
CA LYS A 128 -12.73 -9.56 -29.47
C LYS A 128 -11.29 -9.16 -29.17
N SER A 129 -11.03 -8.01 -28.55
CA SER A 129 -9.67 -7.60 -28.22
C SER A 129 -8.99 -8.51 -27.20
N GLY A 130 -9.76 -9.11 -26.28
CA GLY A 130 -9.26 -10.18 -25.41
C GLY A 130 -8.79 -11.43 -26.18
N GLU A 131 -9.52 -11.80 -27.25
CA GLU A 131 -9.16 -12.90 -28.16
C GLU A 131 -8.07 -12.50 -29.18
N ALA A 132 -8.01 -11.22 -29.56
CA ALA A 132 -7.04 -10.67 -30.49
C ALA A 132 -5.62 -10.68 -29.93
N LEU A 133 -5.45 -10.56 -28.60
CA LEU A 133 -4.17 -10.74 -27.92
C LEU A 133 -3.59 -12.15 -28.07
N GLU A 134 -4.45 -13.17 -28.01
CA GLU A 134 -4.05 -14.56 -28.29
C GLU A 134 -3.79 -14.77 -29.78
N THR A 135 -4.59 -14.14 -30.66
CA THR A 135 -4.42 -14.23 -32.11
C THR A 135 -3.13 -13.56 -32.61
N LEU A 136 -2.76 -12.39 -32.06
CA LEU A 136 -1.50 -11.69 -32.35
C LEU A 136 -0.25 -12.49 -31.91
N ARG A 137 -0.42 -13.36 -30.91
CA ARG A 137 0.64 -14.28 -30.46
C ARG A 137 0.87 -15.43 -31.45
N GLU A 138 -0.16 -15.79 -32.22
CA GLU A 138 -0.13 -16.92 -33.16
C GLU A 138 0.22 -16.51 -34.60
N ASP A 139 -0.12 -15.30 -35.04
CA ASP A 139 0.14 -14.85 -36.41
C ASP A 139 0.61 -13.38 -36.49
N SER A 140 1.92 -13.19 -36.68
CA SER A 140 2.55 -11.88 -36.86
C SER A 140 2.21 -11.17 -38.18
N SER A 141 1.39 -11.79 -39.05
CA SER A 141 0.99 -11.20 -40.34
C SER A 141 -0.34 -10.42 -40.28
N VAL A 142 -1.05 -10.45 -39.16
CA VAL A 142 -2.31 -9.71 -38.98
C VAL A 142 -2.03 -8.23 -38.76
N SER A 143 -2.32 -7.40 -39.76
CA SER A 143 -2.27 -5.94 -39.62
C SER A 143 -3.49 -5.45 -38.84
N MET A 144 -3.27 -4.90 -37.64
CA MET A 144 -4.32 -4.21 -36.90
C MET A 144 -4.64 -2.88 -37.57
N ASN A 145 -5.92 -2.53 -37.63
CA ASN A 145 -6.33 -1.17 -37.99
C ASN A 145 -6.11 -0.19 -36.82
N ASP A 146 -6.25 1.11 -37.06
CA ASP A 146 -6.01 2.15 -36.05
C ASP A 146 -6.94 2.03 -34.83
N GLU A 147 -8.18 1.58 -35.03
CA GLU A 147 -9.16 1.40 -33.95
C GLU A 147 -8.77 0.23 -33.04
N GLU A 148 -8.43 -0.91 -33.63
CA GLU A 148 -7.94 -2.09 -32.91
C GLU A 148 -6.66 -1.78 -32.13
N MET A 149 -5.73 -1.02 -32.74
CA MET A 149 -4.48 -0.61 -32.10
C MET A 149 -4.72 0.32 -30.91
N ASN A 150 -5.68 1.25 -31.01
CA ASN A 150 -6.04 2.14 -29.90
C ASN A 150 -6.64 1.36 -28.72
N LEU A 151 -7.51 0.38 -29.01
CA LEU A 151 -8.11 -0.48 -27.99
C LEU A 151 -7.04 -1.37 -27.32
N PHE A 152 -6.14 -1.94 -28.10
CA PHE A 152 -4.97 -2.67 -27.57
C PHE A 152 -4.12 -1.80 -26.64
N ASN A 153 -3.81 -0.57 -27.06
CA ASN A 153 -3.05 0.38 -26.23
C ASN A 153 -3.78 0.73 -24.93
N TRP A 154 -5.11 0.77 -24.92
CA TRP A 154 -5.89 0.95 -23.69
C TRP A 154 -5.67 -0.21 -22.72
N HIS A 155 -5.69 -1.46 -23.18
CA HIS A 155 -5.42 -2.62 -22.33
C HIS A 155 -3.97 -2.66 -21.82
N LEU A 156 -2.99 -2.28 -22.66
CA LEU A 156 -1.62 -2.10 -22.20
C LEU A 156 -1.52 -1.03 -21.10
N ALA A 157 -2.20 0.10 -21.28
CA ALA A 157 -2.25 1.16 -20.27
C ALA A 157 -2.93 0.70 -18.97
N ASN A 158 -3.96 -0.15 -19.05
CA ASN A 158 -4.59 -0.76 -17.87
C ASN A 158 -3.62 -1.72 -17.15
N LEU A 159 -2.77 -2.45 -17.88
CA LEU A 159 -1.73 -3.28 -17.30
C LEU A 159 -0.62 -2.43 -16.65
N GLU A 160 -0.23 -1.31 -17.26
CA GLU A 160 0.69 -0.33 -16.66
C GLU A 160 0.10 0.32 -15.40
N TYR A 161 -1.21 0.58 -15.39
CA TYR A 161 -1.95 1.03 -14.22
C TYR A 161 -1.87 0.03 -13.07
N ALA A 162 -2.14 -1.26 -13.34
CA ALA A 162 -2.10 -2.33 -12.33
C ALA A 162 -0.69 -2.46 -11.71
N ASN A 163 0.35 -2.30 -12.51
CA ASN A 163 1.76 -2.39 -12.08
C ASN A 163 2.35 -1.05 -11.60
N ALA A 164 1.62 0.06 -11.74
CA ALA A 164 2.10 1.43 -11.54
C ALA A 164 3.44 1.72 -12.24
N SER A 165 3.70 1.11 -13.39
CA SER A 165 4.97 1.21 -14.12
C SER A 165 4.78 0.96 -15.60
N LEU A 166 5.67 1.51 -16.43
CA LEU A 166 5.73 1.20 -17.85
C LEU A 166 6.05 -0.28 -18.07
N LEU A 167 5.44 -0.90 -19.08
CA LEU A 167 5.67 -2.32 -19.43
C LEU A 167 7.15 -2.59 -19.75
N SER A 168 7.82 -1.62 -20.38
CA SER A 168 9.26 -1.68 -20.70
C SER A 168 10.19 -1.76 -19.48
N LYS A 169 9.66 -1.53 -18.27
CA LYS A 169 10.39 -1.63 -17.01
C LYS A 169 10.02 -2.88 -16.20
N LEU A 170 9.02 -3.63 -16.64
CA LEU A 170 8.61 -4.87 -15.99
C LEU A 170 9.54 -6.02 -16.38
N SER A 171 9.75 -6.95 -15.46
CA SER A 171 10.50 -8.17 -15.74
C SER A 171 9.61 -9.13 -16.51
N LEU A 172 9.93 -9.41 -17.78
CA LEU A 172 9.15 -10.35 -18.59
C LEU A 172 8.92 -11.71 -17.89
N ALA A 173 9.92 -12.19 -17.14
CA ALA A 173 9.85 -13.50 -16.49
C ALA A 173 9.20 -13.50 -15.11
N PHE A 174 8.98 -12.34 -14.48
CA PHE A 174 8.65 -12.28 -13.04
C PHE A 174 7.73 -11.11 -12.66
N TRP A 175 7.03 -10.51 -13.62
CA TRP A 175 6.14 -9.37 -13.33
C TRP A 175 4.87 -9.81 -12.58
N ASP A 176 4.45 -11.05 -12.83
CA ASP A 176 3.26 -11.77 -12.34
C ASP A 176 3.62 -12.87 -11.31
N GLN A 177 4.81 -12.81 -10.73
CA GLN A 177 5.32 -13.87 -9.84
C GLN A 177 4.49 -14.05 -8.55
N ASP A 178 3.66 -13.07 -8.19
CA ASP A 178 2.74 -13.12 -7.05
C ASP A 178 1.31 -13.58 -7.37
N ASP A 179 0.95 -13.78 -8.65
CA ASP A 179 -0.41 -14.19 -9.07
C ASP A 179 -0.86 -15.50 -8.40
N SER A 180 0.07 -16.42 -8.16
CA SER A 180 -0.20 -17.69 -7.45
C SER A 180 -0.67 -17.50 -5.99
N TYR A 181 -0.53 -16.30 -5.44
CA TYR A 181 -0.93 -15.93 -4.08
C TYR A 181 -2.15 -14.99 -4.05
N ASP A 182 -2.87 -14.87 -5.17
CA ASP A 182 -4.09 -14.07 -5.23
C ASP A 182 -5.13 -14.51 -4.20
N MET A 183 -5.82 -13.52 -3.65
CA MET A 183 -6.80 -13.71 -2.60
C MET A 183 -8.18 -13.95 -3.21
N GLY A 184 -8.92 -14.90 -2.65
CA GLY A 184 -10.24 -15.25 -3.16
C GLY A 184 -11.34 -14.23 -2.84
N GLY A 185 -12.44 -14.32 -3.58
CA GLY A 185 -13.62 -13.47 -3.45
C GLY A 185 -13.46 -12.11 -4.13
N ASP A 186 -14.52 -11.31 -4.12
CA ASP A 186 -14.55 -10.08 -4.92
C ASP A 186 -13.59 -9.00 -4.41
N HIS A 187 -13.24 -8.07 -5.30
CA HIS A 187 -12.60 -6.81 -4.94
C HIS A 187 -13.62 -5.85 -4.33
N HIS A 188 -13.19 -5.04 -3.36
CA HIS A 188 -14.11 -4.14 -2.66
C HIS A 188 -13.54 -2.74 -2.43
N PHE A 189 -14.45 -1.76 -2.43
CA PHE A 189 -14.24 -0.42 -1.88
C PHE A 189 -14.74 -0.33 -0.44
N LEU A 190 -14.08 0.51 0.37
CA LEU A 190 -14.57 0.90 1.69
C LEU A 190 -15.19 2.31 1.63
N PRO A 191 -16.50 2.45 1.88
CA PRO A 191 -17.14 3.77 1.98
C PRO A 191 -16.48 4.65 3.03
N GLY A 192 -16.25 5.92 2.66
CA GLY A 192 -15.54 6.88 3.50
C GLY A 192 -14.01 6.74 3.50
N GLY A 193 -13.47 5.79 2.72
CA GLY A 193 -12.07 5.61 2.39
C GLY A 193 -11.23 4.77 3.36
N ASN A 194 -10.15 4.19 2.84
CA ASN A 194 -9.28 3.24 3.53
C ASN A 194 -8.48 3.85 4.69
N GLY A 195 -8.40 5.18 4.76
CA GLY A 195 -7.90 5.90 5.93
C GLY A 195 -8.59 5.50 7.23
N ARG A 196 -9.85 5.05 7.19
CA ARG A 196 -10.58 4.54 8.36
C ARG A 196 -9.89 3.32 9.00
N LEU A 197 -9.37 2.39 8.20
CA LEU A 197 -8.61 1.23 8.67
C LEU A 197 -7.32 1.65 9.38
N ILE A 198 -6.64 2.64 8.80
CA ILE A 198 -5.41 3.21 9.36
C ILE A 198 -5.67 3.90 10.69
N HIS A 199 -6.73 4.72 10.78
CA HIS A 199 -7.07 5.41 12.01
C HIS A 199 -7.39 4.44 13.14
N ALA A 200 -8.10 3.35 12.85
CA ALA A 200 -8.34 2.28 13.83
C ALA A 200 -7.04 1.61 14.30
N LEU A 201 -6.09 1.35 13.39
CA LEU A 201 -4.80 0.77 13.77
C LEU A 201 -3.93 1.73 14.58
N ALA A 202 -4.02 3.03 14.30
CA ALA A 202 -3.26 4.07 14.99
C ALA A 202 -3.75 4.39 16.40
N GLU A 203 -4.98 3.99 16.75
CA GLU A 203 -5.56 4.23 18.06
C GLU A 203 -4.70 3.64 19.18
N ASN A 204 -4.34 4.49 20.14
CA ASN A 204 -3.49 4.22 21.29
C ASN A 204 -2.04 3.80 20.95
N VAL A 205 -1.59 3.99 19.71
CA VAL A 205 -0.19 3.79 19.34
C VAL A 205 0.60 5.08 19.65
N PRO A 206 1.76 5.01 20.33
CA PRO A 206 2.60 6.17 20.64
C PRO A 206 3.31 6.68 19.38
N ILE A 207 2.68 7.61 18.66
CA ILE A 207 3.18 8.17 17.40
C ILE A 207 3.68 9.60 17.63
N SER A 208 4.91 9.87 17.21
CA SER A 208 5.47 11.22 17.10
C SER A 208 5.45 11.67 15.64
N PHE A 209 4.61 12.64 15.34
CA PHE A 209 4.47 13.23 14.01
C PHE A 209 5.56 14.27 13.71
N GLU A 210 5.72 14.57 12.43
CA GLU A 210 6.68 15.55 11.92
C GLU A 210 8.14 15.23 12.35
N LYS A 211 8.41 13.94 12.56
CA LYS A 211 9.72 13.38 12.89
C LYS A 211 10.33 12.74 11.66
N THR A 212 10.78 13.58 10.72
CA THR A 212 11.52 13.08 9.56
C THR A 212 12.87 12.54 10.03
N VAL A 213 13.09 11.24 9.83
CA VAL A 213 14.32 10.55 10.19
C VAL A 213 15.35 10.76 9.09
N HIS A 214 16.57 11.17 9.48
CA HIS A 214 17.65 11.46 8.55
C HIS A 214 18.82 10.48 8.70
N THR A 215 18.99 9.91 9.89
CA THR A 215 20.11 9.00 10.16
C THR A 215 19.71 7.95 11.18
N ILE A 216 20.09 6.71 10.92
CA ILE A 216 19.93 5.57 11.82
C ILE A 216 21.31 5.00 12.08
N ARG A 217 21.77 5.12 13.34
CA ARG A 217 22.97 4.45 13.83
C ARG A 217 22.56 3.20 14.58
N TYR A 218 23.18 2.06 14.30
CA TYR A 218 22.84 0.79 14.94
C TYR A 218 24.11 0.01 15.26
N SER A 219 24.11 -0.64 16.42
CA SER A 219 25.15 -1.58 16.86
C SER A 219 24.50 -2.89 17.30
N ARG A 220 25.26 -3.78 17.93
CA ARG A 220 24.71 -5.04 18.49
C ARG A 220 23.74 -4.78 19.65
N ASP A 221 23.97 -3.71 20.42
CA ASP A 221 23.28 -3.51 21.69
C ASP A 221 22.25 -2.39 21.65
N ARG A 222 22.43 -1.40 20.75
CA ARG A 222 21.63 -0.17 20.74
C ARG A 222 21.42 0.40 19.35
N VAL A 223 20.35 1.19 19.24
CA VAL A 223 20.05 2.01 18.07
C VAL A 223 19.88 3.48 18.46
N LYS A 224 20.32 4.38 17.58
CA LYS A 224 20.08 5.83 17.67
C LYS A 224 19.45 6.30 16.37
N VAL A 225 18.24 6.83 16.46
CA VAL A 225 17.48 7.37 15.33
C VAL A 225 17.46 8.89 15.45
N ILE A 226 17.98 9.56 14.43
CA ILE A 226 18.22 11.00 14.44
C ILE A 226 17.24 11.67 13.48
N THR A 227 16.51 12.64 14.00
CA THR A 227 15.60 13.52 13.26
C THR A 227 16.13 14.96 13.31
N ALA A 228 15.39 15.92 12.74
CA ALA A 228 15.69 17.34 12.95
C ALA A 228 15.60 17.68 14.46
N GLY A 229 16.74 17.97 15.07
CA GLY A 229 16.83 18.47 16.45
C GLY A 229 16.60 17.44 17.58
N GLN A 230 16.39 16.16 17.28
CA GLN A 230 16.15 15.13 18.30
C GLN A 230 16.84 13.81 17.98
N VAL A 231 17.22 13.10 19.04
CA VAL A 231 17.78 11.75 18.97
C VAL A 231 16.91 10.84 19.81
N PHE A 232 16.46 9.75 19.20
CA PHE A 232 15.69 8.70 19.85
C PHE A 232 16.60 7.48 20.02
N GLU A 233 16.73 6.99 21.25
CA GLU A 233 17.49 5.78 21.53
C GLU A 233 16.56 4.62 21.88
N GLY A 234 16.95 3.42 21.47
CA GLY A 234 16.26 2.18 21.78
C GLY A 234 17.19 0.98 21.60
N ASP A 235 16.63 -0.22 21.77
CA ASP A 235 17.36 -1.48 21.64
C ASP A 235 17.24 -2.01 20.20
N MET A 236 16.12 -1.71 19.53
CA MET A 236 15.87 -2.13 18.15
C MET A 236 15.23 -1.01 17.32
N VAL A 237 15.46 -1.06 16.01
CA VAL A 237 14.79 -0.20 15.03
C VAL A 237 14.10 -1.04 13.96
N LEU A 238 12.83 -0.76 13.70
CA LEU A 238 12.08 -1.32 12.59
C LEU A 238 11.87 -0.25 11.52
N CYS A 239 12.56 -0.38 10.39
CA CYS A 239 12.45 0.58 9.29
C CYS A 239 11.35 0.17 8.30
N THR A 240 10.26 0.93 8.24
CA THR A 240 9.18 0.74 7.24
C THR A 240 9.14 1.85 6.18
N ALA A 241 10.28 2.51 5.97
CA ALA A 241 10.41 3.55 4.94
C ALA A 241 10.11 2.97 3.55
N PRO A 242 9.36 3.66 2.69
CA PRO A 242 9.11 3.21 1.32
C PRO A 242 10.41 2.98 0.56
N LEU A 243 10.43 2.00 -0.35
CA LEU A 243 11.60 1.71 -1.18
C LEU A 243 12.11 2.96 -1.94
N GLY A 244 11.22 3.81 -2.44
CA GLY A 244 11.61 5.09 -3.06
C GLY A 244 12.36 6.05 -2.14
N VAL A 245 12.13 6.01 -0.81
CA VAL A 245 12.91 6.79 0.17
C VAL A 245 14.30 6.20 0.34
N LEU A 246 14.40 4.87 0.39
CA LEU A 246 15.68 4.16 0.48
C LEU A 246 16.55 4.38 -0.77
N LYS A 247 15.96 4.29 -1.97
CA LYS A 247 16.63 4.55 -3.25
C LYS A 247 17.19 5.97 -3.35
N ARG A 248 16.49 6.96 -2.78
CA ARG A 248 16.96 8.36 -2.74
C ARG A 248 18.08 8.61 -1.73
N GLY A 249 18.39 7.65 -0.86
CA GLY A 249 19.38 7.85 0.21
C GLY A 249 18.97 8.89 1.26
N SER A 250 17.67 9.19 1.40
CA SER A 250 17.19 10.23 2.32
C SER A 250 17.40 9.88 3.80
N ILE A 251 17.64 8.60 4.11
CA ILE A 251 18.01 8.10 5.44
C ILE A 251 19.40 7.49 5.33
N ARG A 252 20.35 8.01 6.10
CA ARG A 252 21.70 7.44 6.19
C ARG A 252 21.76 6.35 7.26
N PHE A 253 22.39 5.22 6.94
CA PHE A 253 22.55 4.10 7.85
C PHE A 253 24.01 3.99 8.27
N PHE A 254 24.27 3.84 9.58
CA PHE A 254 25.62 3.64 10.12
C PHE A 254 25.65 2.48 11.12
N PRO A 255 26.41 1.39 10.85
CA PRO A 255 27.20 1.17 9.65
C PRO A 255 26.34 1.11 8.37
N GLU A 256 26.96 1.31 7.22
CA GLU A 256 26.26 1.18 5.94
C GLU A 256 25.72 -0.24 5.76
N PHE A 257 24.66 -0.39 4.96
CA PHE A 257 24.14 -1.72 4.65
C PHE A 257 25.16 -2.55 3.86
N PRO A 258 25.18 -3.88 4.04
CA PRO A 258 25.96 -4.77 3.20
C PRO A 258 25.62 -4.59 1.71
N GLN A 259 26.61 -4.74 0.83
CA GLN A 259 26.47 -4.52 -0.60
C GLN A 259 25.26 -5.26 -1.22
N ARG A 260 25.02 -6.50 -0.81
CA ARG A 260 23.86 -7.29 -1.23
C ARG A 260 22.53 -6.55 -1.03
N LYS A 261 22.36 -5.84 0.08
CA LYS A 261 21.12 -5.08 0.37
C LYS A 261 21.05 -3.80 -0.47
N LEU A 262 22.17 -3.12 -0.70
CA LEU A 262 22.24 -1.95 -1.58
C LEU A 262 21.91 -2.33 -3.03
N ASP A 263 22.46 -3.43 -3.54
CA ASP A 263 22.16 -3.95 -4.88
C ASP A 263 20.69 -4.34 -5.03
N THR A 264 20.09 -4.95 -4.00
CA THR A 264 18.65 -5.25 -4.00
C THR A 264 17.79 -3.98 -4.03
N ILE A 265 18.11 -2.99 -3.20
CA ILE A 265 17.42 -1.68 -3.22
C ILE A 265 17.55 -1.03 -4.61
N ARG A 266 18.70 -1.17 -5.27
CA ARG A 266 18.93 -0.62 -6.63
C ARG A 266 18.08 -1.34 -7.68
N ARG A 267 18.06 -2.68 -7.67
CA ARG A 267 17.42 -3.50 -8.71
C ARG A 267 15.89 -3.51 -8.65
N LEU A 268 15.29 -3.48 -7.46
CA LEU A 268 13.82 -3.53 -7.33
C LEU A 268 13.16 -2.30 -7.95
N GLY A 269 12.06 -2.51 -8.70
CA GLY A 269 11.25 -1.41 -9.26
C GLY A 269 10.53 -0.62 -8.17
N PHE A 270 10.27 0.67 -8.41
CA PHE A 270 9.41 1.49 -7.57
C PHE A 270 8.59 2.43 -8.45
N GLY A 271 7.35 2.01 -8.72
CA GLY A 271 6.44 2.65 -9.66
C GLY A 271 5.87 3.99 -9.19
N LEU A 272 5.07 4.59 -10.07
CA LEU A 272 4.32 5.82 -9.86
C LEU A 272 2.95 5.71 -10.53
N LEU A 273 1.90 5.98 -9.74
CA LEU A 273 0.53 6.13 -10.20
C LEU A 273 -0.08 7.32 -9.47
N ASN A 274 -0.87 8.12 -10.18
CA ASN A 274 -1.59 9.26 -9.62
C ASN A 274 -3.09 9.11 -9.84
N LYS A 275 -3.88 9.82 -9.03
CA LYS A 275 -5.34 9.88 -9.16
C LYS A 275 -5.79 11.33 -9.18
N VAL A 276 -6.81 11.62 -9.97
CA VAL A 276 -7.50 12.91 -9.98
C VAL A 276 -8.88 12.69 -9.37
N ALA A 277 -9.18 13.40 -8.28
CA ALA A 277 -10.48 13.34 -7.62
C ALA A 277 -11.32 14.55 -8.02
N LEU A 278 -12.50 14.32 -8.59
CA LEU A 278 -13.45 15.34 -9.02
C LEU A 278 -14.71 15.25 -8.16
N LEU A 279 -15.12 16.37 -7.57
CA LEU A 279 -16.37 16.50 -6.82
C LEU A 279 -17.36 17.31 -7.66
N PHE A 280 -18.51 16.71 -7.95
CA PHE A 280 -19.61 17.33 -8.70
C PHE A 280 -20.72 17.78 -7.74
N PRO A 281 -21.49 18.83 -8.10
CA PRO A 281 -22.60 19.36 -7.29
C PRO A 281 -23.77 18.40 -7.09
#